data_AF-A0AAD2DK47-F1
#
_entry.id   AF-A0AAD2DK47-F1
#
_cell.length_a   1.000
_cell.length_b   1.000
_cell.length_c   1.000
_cell.angle_alpha   90.00
_cell.angle_beta   90.00
_cell.angle_gamma   90.00
#
_symmetry.space_group_name_H-M   'P 1'
#
loop_
_entity.id
_entity.type
_entity.pdbx_description
1 polymer ?
#
loop_
_entity_poly.entity_id
_entity_poly.type
_entity_poly.pdbx_seq_one_letter_code
_entity_poly.pdbx_strand_id
1 'polypeptide(L)'
;MANPVSSAAGANLLDAEAPLLKDVVHGFVDFKGHPVTRSGSGCWKSAFFIIGVEVAERSAYYGILSNLISYLTGPLGQSTATAAANVNVWTGTAMLLPLLGAFVADSFLGRYLTIIIATGLYILALGVMSISAA
;
A
#
# COMPACT_ATOMS: atom_id res chain seq x y z
N MET A 1 41.99 -49.55 12.34
CA MET A 1 42.50 -48.50 11.42
C MET A 1 41.28 -47.85 10.78
N ALA A 2 40.77 -46.77 11.39
CA ALA A 2 39.54 -46.11 10.95
C ALA A 2 39.85 -45.28 9.69
N ASN A 3 39.08 -45.49 8.63
CA ASN A 3 39.26 -44.86 7.32
C ASN A 3 38.81 -43.37 7.40
N PRO A 4 39.64 -42.38 7.02
CA PRO A 4 39.29 -40.96 7.17
C PRO A 4 38.26 -40.42 6.15
N VAL A 5 37.72 -41.28 5.27
CA VAL A 5 36.90 -40.85 4.13
C VAL A 5 35.41 -40.62 4.49
N SER A 6 34.93 -41.10 5.64
CA SER A 6 33.51 -40.96 6.03
C SER A 6 33.12 -39.56 6.51
N SER A 7 34.09 -38.76 7.01
CA SER A 7 33.79 -37.43 7.57
C SER A 7 33.64 -36.32 6.52
N ALA A 8 34.12 -36.54 5.29
CA ALA A 8 34.07 -35.53 4.22
C ALA A 8 32.77 -35.59 3.39
N ALA A 9 32.11 -36.74 3.30
CA ALA A 9 30.86 -36.88 2.55
C ALA A 9 29.65 -36.26 3.29
N GLY A 10 29.65 -36.29 4.63
CA GLY A 10 28.58 -35.71 5.45
C GLY A 10 28.61 -34.18 5.54
N ALA A 11 29.77 -33.54 5.38
CA ALA A 11 29.91 -32.08 5.40
C ALA A 11 29.35 -31.43 4.12
N ASN A 12 29.59 -32.05 2.97
CA ASN A 12 29.15 -31.50 1.67
C ASN A 12 27.64 -31.59 1.41
N LEU A 13 26.91 -32.47 2.10
CA LEU A 13 25.45 -32.58 1.95
C LEU A 13 24.70 -31.50 2.75
N LEU A 14 25.22 -31.13 3.93
CA LEU A 14 24.65 -30.06 4.75
C LEU A 14 24.93 -28.67 4.14
N ASP A 15 26.08 -28.50 3.49
CA ASP A 15 26.43 -27.27 2.78
C ASP A 15 25.71 -27.13 1.42
N ALA A 16 25.20 -28.24 0.85
CA ALA A 16 24.44 -28.26 -0.39
C ALA A 16 22.92 -28.07 -0.21
N GLU A 17 22.37 -28.28 0.99
CA GLU A 17 20.97 -27.95 1.34
C GLU A 17 20.80 -26.49 1.81
N ALA A 18 21.85 -25.87 2.39
CA ALA A 18 21.85 -24.47 2.80
C ALA A 18 21.64 -23.39 1.70
N PRO A 19 21.98 -23.59 0.41
CA PRO A 19 21.77 -22.59 -0.64
C PRO A 19 20.31 -22.46 -1.08
N LEU A 20 19.50 -23.52 -0.90
CA LEU A 20 18.12 -23.59 -1.42
C LEU A 20 17.11 -22.90 -0.48
N LEU A 21 17.47 -22.68 0.79
CA LEU A 21 16.63 -21.98 1.78
C LEU A 21 16.84 -20.46 1.81
N LYS A 22 17.93 -19.97 1.20
CA LYS A 22 18.18 -18.54 0.97
C LYS A 22 17.83 -18.21 -0.48
N ASP A 23 16.54 -18.35 -0.79
CA ASP A 23 15.96 -17.91 -2.06
C ASP A 23 15.89 -16.37 -2.05
N VAL A 24 17.06 -15.74 -2.10
CA VAL A 24 17.26 -14.30 -2.17
C VAL A 24 16.91 -13.88 -3.58
N VAL A 25 15.90 -13.02 -3.73
CA VAL A 25 15.46 -12.56 -5.03
C VAL A 25 16.50 -11.55 -5.54
N HIS A 26 17.39 -11.98 -6.42
CA HIS A 26 18.39 -11.12 -7.03
C HIS A 26 17.72 -9.96 -7.78
N GLY A 27 18.06 -8.72 -7.41
CA GLY A 27 17.55 -7.49 -8.03
C GLY A 27 16.51 -6.72 -7.20
N PHE A 28 15.99 -7.30 -6.11
CA PHE A 28 15.05 -6.61 -5.21
C PHE A 28 15.69 -6.39 -3.83
N VAL A 29 15.71 -5.13 -3.40
CA VAL A 29 16.21 -4.71 -2.08
C VAL A 29 15.06 -4.22 -1.22
N ASP A 30 15.10 -4.58 0.06
CA ASP A 30 14.14 -4.13 1.06
C ASP A 30 14.29 -2.61 1.28
N PHE A 31 13.34 -1.97 1.96
CA PHE A 31 13.39 -0.53 2.27
C PHE A 31 14.62 -0.13 3.13
N LYS A 32 15.31 -1.11 3.71
CA LYS A 32 16.58 -0.97 4.45
C LYS A 32 17.84 -1.30 3.64
N GLY A 33 17.70 -1.60 2.35
CA GLY A 33 18.82 -1.96 1.46
C GLY A 33 19.31 -3.40 1.60
N HIS A 34 18.63 -4.25 2.38
CA HIS A 34 18.98 -5.66 2.49
C HIS A 34 18.40 -6.47 1.32
N PRO A 35 19.06 -7.55 0.87
CA PRO A 35 18.52 -8.42 -0.15
C PRO A 35 17.19 -9.04 0.29
N VAL A 36 16.16 -8.95 -0.56
CA VAL A 36 14.82 -9.47 -0.25
C VAL A 36 14.84 -11.00 -0.28
N THR A 37 14.50 -11.63 0.84
CA THR A 37 14.29 -13.08 0.93
C THR A 37 12.82 -13.42 0.68
N ARG A 38 12.58 -14.38 -0.23
CA ARG A 38 11.23 -14.77 -0.65
C ARG A 38 10.34 -15.30 0.48
N SER A 39 10.95 -15.83 1.54
CA SER A 39 10.23 -16.33 2.73
C SER A 39 9.93 -15.25 3.78
N GLY A 40 10.59 -14.08 3.72
CA GLY A 40 10.52 -13.04 4.76
C GLY A 40 9.80 -11.76 4.35
N SER A 41 9.72 -11.46 3.05
CA SER A 41 9.09 -10.23 2.57
C SER A 41 7.63 -10.42 2.16
N GLY A 42 6.72 -9.67 2.77
CA GLY A 42 5.41 -9.37 2.18
C GLY A 42 4.46 -10.56 1.96
N CYS A 43 4.50 -11.61 2.79
CA CYS A 43 3.54 -12.71 2.76
C CYS A 43 2.17 -12.34 3.37
N TRP A 44 1.20 -13.27 3.28
CA TRP A 44 -0.17 -13.33 3.84
C TRP A 44 -0.72 -12.14 4.66
N LYS A 45 0.00 -11.61 5.65
CA LYS A 45 -0.39 -10.40 6.39
C LYS A 45 -0.57 -9.17 5.49
N SER A 46 0.31 -8.97 4.50
CA SER A 46 0.17 -7.90 3.50
C SER A 46 -1.08 -8.10 2.63
N ALA A 47 -1.31 -9.35 2.18
CA ALA A 47 -2.46 -9.71 1.37
C ALA A 47 -3.77 -9.47 2.14
N PHE A 48 -3.86 -9.87 3.41
CA PHE A 48 -5.03 -9.58 4.24
C PHE A 48 -5.28 -8.08 4.42
N PHE A 49 -4.21 -7.28 4.57
CA PHE A 49 -4.34 -5.84 4.68
C PHE A 49 -4.87 -5.21 3.38
N ILE A 50 -4.34 -5.62 2.21
CA ILE A 50 -4.79 -5.15 0.90
C ILE A 50 -6.27 -5.51 0.69
N ILE A 51 -6.64 -6.76 0.96
CA ILE A 51 -8.03 -7.22 0.84
C ILE A 51 -8.95 -6.44 1.79
N GLY A 52 -8.52 -6.18 3.03
CA GLY A 52 -9.30 -5.41 3.99
C GLY A 52 -9.58 -3.98 3.51
N VAL A 53 -8.56 -3.32 2.94
CA VAL A 53 -8.70 -1.98 2.36
C VAL A 53 -9.65 -2.00 1.16
N GLU A 54 -9.50 -2.96 0.25
CA GLU A 54 -10.37 -3.12 -0.93
C GLU A 54 -11.83 -3.29 -0.52
N VAL A 55 -12.12 -4.17 0.45
CA VAL A 55 -13.49 -4.42 0.92
C VAL A 55 -14.09 -3.17 1.59
N ALA A 56 -13.29 -2.44 2.36
CA ALA A 56 -13.74 -1.20 3.00
C ALA A 56 -14.04 -0.12 1.96
N GLU A 57 -13.19 0.04 0.95
CA GLU A 57 -13.40 0.98 -0.16
C GLU A 57 -14.68 0.63 -0.92
N ARG A 58 -14.84 -0.64 -1.29
CA ARG A 58 -16.01 -1.14 -2.02
C ARG A 58 -17.31 -0.90 -1.23
N SER A 59 -17.27 -1.15 0.08
CA SER A 59 -18.40 -0.92 0.99
C SER A 59 -18.77 0.56 1.07
N ALA A 60 -17.78 1.44 1.21
CA ALA A 60 -18.01 2.88 1.25
C ALA A 60 -18.57 3.41 -0.08
N TYR A 61 -18.04 2.95 -1.21
CA TYR A 61 -18.50 3.31 -2.54
C TYR A 61 -19.99 2.97 -2.73
N TYR A 62 -20.39 1.73 -2.47
CA TYR A 62 -21.79 1.32 -2.62
C TYR A 62 -22.72 1.96 -1.58
N GLY A 63 -22.24 2.19 -0.35
CA GLY A 63 -22.98 2.91 0.68
C GLY A 63 -23.34 4.34 0.27
N ILE A 64 -22.39 5.05 -0.34
CA ILE A 64 -22.63 6.40 -0.86
C ILE A 64 -23.53 6.35 -2.10
N LEU A 65 -23.20 5.50 -3.08
CA LEU A 65 -23.94 5.41 -4.35
C LEU A 65 -25.44 5.14 -4.14
N SER A 66 -25.77 4.24 -3.22
CA SER A 66 -27.16 3.85 -2.94
C SER A 66 -28.02 4.97 -2.35
N ASN A 67 -27.41 5.91 -1.61
CA ASN A 67 -28.12 7.02 -0.96
C ASN A 67 -28.03 8.34 -1.74
N LEU A 68 -27.04 8.48 -2.62
CA LEU A 68 -26.70 9.74 -3.27
C LEU A 68 -27.85 10.29 -4.14
N ILE A 69 -28.51 9.44 -4.93
CA ILE A 69 -29.59 9.92 -5.81
C ILE A 69 -30.80 10.43 -5.01
N SER A 70 -31.17 9.71 -3.94
CA SER A 70 -32.26 10.08 -3.03
C SER A 70 -31.95 11.36 -2.26
N TYR A 71 -30.68 11.56 -1.90
CA TYR A 71 -30.22 12.79 -1.26
C TYR A 71 -30.30 14.01 -2.20
N LEU A 72 -29.91 13.82 -3.47
CA LEU A 72 -29.92 14.88 -4.48
C LEU A 72 -31.34 15.27 -4.91
N THR A 73 -32.25 14.30 -5.06
CA THR A 73 -33.64 14.58 -5.46
C THR A 73 -34.53 15.02 -4.31
N GLY A 74 -34.29 14.55 -3.08
CA GLY A 74 -35.07 14.90 -1.90
C GLY A 74 -34.58 16.19 -1.23
N PRO A 75 -33.68 16.11 -0.23
CA PRO A 75 -33.17 17.27 0.50
C PRO A 75 -32.59 18.41 -0.36
N LEU A 76 -31.92 18.06 -1.46
CA LEU A 76 -31.31 19.05 -2.36
C LEU A 76 -32.27 19.57 -3.45
N GLY A 77 -33.43 18.92 -3.62
CA GLY A 77 -34.47 19.34 -4.56
C GLY A 77 -34.07 19.37 -6.03
N GLN A 78 -33.02 18.64 -6.43
CA GLN A 78 -32.60 18.61 -7.85
C GLN A 78 -33.61 17.80 -8.69
N SER A 79 -33.76 18.20 -9.95
CA SER A 79 -34.53 17.40 -10.92
C SER A 79 -33.88 16.02 -11.09
N THR A 80 -34.68 14.98 -11.37
CA THR A 80 -34.17 13.62 -11.57
C THR A 80 -33.09 13.55 -12.67
N ALA A 81 -33.22 14.38 -13.71
CA ALA A 81 -32.23 14.47 -14.77
C ALA A 81 -30.90 15.06 -14.28
N THR A 82 -30.95 16.14 -13.50
CA THR A 82 -29.75 16.77 -12.92
C THR A 82 -29.10 15.88 -11.86
N ALA A 83 -29.89 15.24 -11.01
CA ALA A 83 -29.41 14.31 -10.00
C ALA A 83 -28.70 13.10 -10.63
N ALA A 84 -29.28 12.52 -11.69
CA ALA A 84 -28.65 11.43 -12.44
C ALA A 84 -27.31 11.86 -13.09
N ALA A 85 -27.25 13.08 -13.64
CA ALA A 85 -25.99 13.62 -14.17
C ALA A 85 -24.92 13.74 -13.09
N ASN A 86 -25.28 14.22 -11.89
CA ASN A 86 -24.35 14.35 -10.77
C ASN A 86 -23.89 12.99 -10.22
N VAL A 87 -24.78 11.99 -10.17
CA VAL A 87 -24.40 10.61 -9.82
C VAL A 87 -23.43 10.03 -10.85
N ASN A 88 -23.66 10.26 -12.14
CA ASN A 88 -22.73 9.83 -13.20
C ASN A 88 -21.36 10.51 -13.09
N VAL A 89 -21.32 11.80 -12.77
CA VAL A 89 -20.05 12.53 -12.51
C VAL A 89 -19.34 11.96 -11.29
N TRP A 90 -20.06 11.66 -10.21
CA TRP A 90 -19.50 11.03 -9.02
C TRP A 90 -18.90 9.66 -9.33
N THR A 91 -19.64 8.77 -10.03
CA THR A 91 -19.14 7.46 -10.44
C THR A 91 -17.95 7.58 -11.39
N GLY A 92 -18.01 8.48 -12.37
CA GLY A 92 -16.90 8.72 -13.29
C GLY A 92 -15.64 9.19 -12.55
N THR A 93 -15.78 10.11 -11.59
CA THR A 93 -14.68 10.58 -10.75
C THR A 93 -14.09 9.44 -9.91
N ALA A 94 -14.94 8.60 -9.30
CA ALA A 94 -14.51 7.45 -8.53
C ALA A 94 -13.75 6.40 -9.35
N MET A 95 -14.04 6.27 -10.65
CA MET A 95 -13.29 5.39 -11.56
C MET A 95 -11.96 6.01 -12.02
N LEU A 96 -11.89 7.34 -12.14
CA LEU A 96 -10.67 8.06 -12.50
C LEU A 96 -9.69 8.20 -11.32
N LEU A 97 -10.19 8.20 -10.09
CA LEU A 97 -9.37 8.39 -8.90
C LEU A 97 -8.30 7.29 -8.70
N PRO A 98 -8.58 5.98 -8.89
CA PRO A 98 -7.55 4.94 -8.89
C PRO A 98 -6.53 5.09 -10.02
N LEU A 99 -6.94 5.56 -11.20
CA LEU A 99 -6.01 5.82 -12.31
C LEU A 99 -5.05 6.95 -11.96
N LEU A 100 -5.56 8.03 -11.37
CA LEU A 100 -4.74 9.12 -10.87
C LEU A 100 -3.85 8.66 -9.70
N GLY A 101 -4.40 7.85 -8.80
CA GLY A 101 -3.67 7.27 -7.66
C GLY A 101 -2.55 6.34 -8.10
N ALA A 102 -2.77 5.53 -9.13
CA ALA A 102 -1.77 4.67 -9.75
C ALA A 102 -0.69 5.50 -10.47
N PHE A 103 -1.08 6.49 -11.27
CA PHE A 103 -0.13 7.41 -11.89
C PHE A 103 0.73 8.13 -10.85
N VAL A 104 0.14 8.59 -9.75
CA VAL A 104 0.88 9.18 -8.63
C VAL A 104 1.73 8.14 -7.92
N ALA A 105 1.24 6.92 -7.68
CA ALA A 105 2.03 5.87 -7.06
C ALA A 105 3.25 5.49 -7.92
N ASP A 106 3.09 5.37 -9.23
CA ASP A 106 4.15 5.02 -10.19
C ASP A 106 5.11 6.20 -10.43
N SER A 107 4.61 7.43 -10.44
CA SER A 107 5.43 8.64 -10.62
C SER A 107 6.13 9.08 -9.32
N PHE A 108 5.58 8.75 -8.15
CA PHE A 108 6.08 9.16 -6.83
C PHE A 108 6.59 8.00 -5.95
N LEU A 109 6.74 6.77 -6.45
CA LEU A 109 7.59 5.76 -5.79
C LEU A 109 9.10 5.99 -6.00
N GLY A 110 9.49 7.26 -6.13
CA GLY A 110 10.64 7.90 -5.44
C GLY A 110 10.22 8.55 -4.09
N ARG A 111 9.49 7.79 -3.26
CA ARG A 111 8.54 8.14 -2.17
C ARG A 111 9.02 8.95 -0.95
N TYR A 112 10.27 9.39 -0.86
CA TYR A 112 10.86 9.87 0.40
C TYR A 112 10.69 11.37 0.68
N LEU A 113 10.78 12.22 -0.36
CA LEU A 113 10.81 13.69 -0.19
C LEU A 113 9.49 14.30 0.28
N THR A 114 8.35 13.81 -0.21
CA THR A 114 7.04 14.38 0.14
C THR A 114 6.68 14.15 1.60
N ILE A 115 7.07 13.01 2.17
CA ILE A 115 6.83 12.67 3.57
C ILE A 115 7.71 13.54 4.48
N ILE A 116 8.99 13.76 4.14
CA ILE A 116 9.87 14.67 4.90
C ILE A 116 9.34 16.11 4.89
N ILE A 117 8.90 16.61 3.74
CA ILE A 117 8.40 18.00 3.62
C ILE A 117 7.10 18.15 4.44
N ALA A 118 6.17 17.20 4.36
CA ALA A 118 4.93 17.23 5.12
C ALA A 118 5.20 17.17 6.65
N THR A 119 6.11 16.30 7.10
CA THR A 119 6.48 16.21 8.52
C THR A 119 7.20 17.48 9.01
N GLY A 120 8.10 18.07 8.21
CA GLY A 120 8.80 19.32 8.55
C GLY A 120 7.85 20.51 8.70
N LEU A 121 6.87 20.64 7.80
CA LEU A 121 5.84 21.68 7.90
C LEU A 121 4.95 21.50 9.14
N TYR A 122 4.62 20.25 9.49
CA TYR A 122 3.81 19.96 10.67
C TYR A 122 4.51 20.35 11.99
N ILE A 123 5.81 20.05 12.14
CA ILE A 123 6.58 20.40 13.35
C ILE A 123 6.75 21.92 13.48
N LEU A 124 7.05 22.62 12.38
CA LEU A 124 7.14 24.08 12.36
C LEU A 124 5.81 24.73 12.79
N ALA A 125 4.69 24.25 12.24
CA ALA A 125 3.37 24.76 12.59
C ALA A 125 3.06 24.59 14.08
N LEU A 126 3.37 23.42 14.65
CA LEU A 126 3.19 23.17 16.08
C LEU A 126 4.09 24.04 16.96
N GLY A 127 5.37 24.21 16.60
CA GLY A 127 6.31 25.03 17.37
C GLY A 127 5.91 26.50 17.42
N VAL A 128 5.50 27.06 16.28
CA VAL A 128 5.00 28.45 16.22
C VAL A 128 3.71 28.60 17.05
N MET A 129 2.81 27.63 16.99
CA MET A 129 1.58 27.64 17.79
C MET A 129 1.86 27.55 19.29
N SER A 130 2.85 26.76 19.71
CA SER A 130 3.25 26.64 21.12
C SER A 130 3.96 27.89 21.65
N ILE A 131 4.85 28.52 20.87
CA ILE A 131 5.52 29.78 21.27
C ILE A 131 4.51 30.92 21.34
N SER A 132 3.52 30.96 20.45
CA SER A 132 2.45 31.96 20.48
C SER A 132 1.50 31.81 21.68
N ALA A 133 1.46 30.64 22.31
CA ALA A 133 0.61 30.35 23.47
C ALA A 133 1.34 30.57 24.82
N ALA A 134 2.63 30.87 24.79
CA ALA A 134 3.45 31.25 25.95
C ALA A 134 3.65 32.77 25.99
#